data_AF-A0A7V2CJ54-F1
#
_entry.id   AF-A0A7V2CJ54-F1
#
_cell.length_a   1.000
_cell.length_b   1.000
_cell.length_c   1.000
_cell.angle_alpha   90.00
_cell.angle_beta   90.00
_cell.angle_gamma   90.00
#
_symmetry.space_group_name_H-M   'P 1'
#
loop_
_entity.id
_entity.type
_entity.pdbx_description
1 polymer ?
#
loop_
_entity_poly.entity_id
_entity_poly.type
_entity_poly.pdbx_seq_one_letter_code
_entity_poly.pdbx_strand_id
1 'polypeptide(L)'
;MPAAKGRATRSRELVIDASILQASGGQAATHPLSKHCRDFLSTVLKVCHVAVLTHELSEDRKVHVSNFARRWRVSMEARKKIHRIPHAGSELLASTIENVISGPGRRQKASDDFHLIEAALVTDGIIASVDEEGQGNLLLGD
;
A
#
# COMPACT_ATOMS: atom_id res chain seq x y z
N MET A 1 16.56 -6.19 -38.33
CA MET A 1 15.58 -5.85 -37.28
C MET A 1 16.24 -6.07 -35.93
N PRO A 2 16.74 -5.03 -35.22
CA PRO A 2 17.27 -5.23 -33.89
C PRO A 2 16.11 -5.37 -32.89
N ALA A 3 16.17 -6.41 -32.06
CA ALA A 3 15.21 -6.67 -30.99
C ALA A 3 15.17 -5.49 -30.00
N ALA A 4 13.96 -5.08 -29.61
CA ALA A 4 13.76 -4.06 -28.59
C ALA A 4 14.44 -4.51 -27.29
N LYS A 5 15.49 -3.78 -26.91
CA LYS A 5 16.20 -3.94 -25.63
C LYS A 5 15.16 -3.73 -24.53
N GLY A 6 14.83 -4.79 -23.79
CA GLY A 6 13.88 -4.73 -22.66
C GLY A 6 14.30 -3.60 -21.72
N ARG A 7 13.37 -2.66 -21.47
CA ARG A 7 13.58 -1.53 -20.56
C ARG A 7 13.96 -2.13 -19.21
N ALA A 8 15.16 -1.84 -18.70
CA ALA A 8 15.54 -2.23 -17.35
C ALA A 8 14.44 -1.73 -16.40
N THR A 9 13.73 -2.65 -15.74
CA THR A 9 12.71 -2.30 -14.76
C THR A 9 13.42 -1.64 -13.60
N ARG A 10 13.40 -0.30 -13.56
CA ARG A 10 13.91 0.45 -12.41
C ARG A 10 13.11 0.01 -11.18
N SER A 11 13.83 -0.33 -10.11
CA SER A 11 13.19 -0.47 -8.81
C SER A 11 12.51 0.85 -8.47
N ARG A 12 11.34 0.75 -7.83
CA ARG A 12 10.48 1.87 -7.45
C ARG A 12 9.98 1.64 -6.04
N GLU A 13 9.67 2.73 -5.35
CA GLU A 13 9.05 2.77 -4.04
C GLU A 13 7.53 2.84 -4.20
N LEU A 14 6.84 1.78 -3.76
CA LEU A 14 5.39 1.66 -3.86
C LEU A 14 4.80 1.79 -2.48
N VAL A 15 3.94 2.78 -2.26
CA VAL A 15 3.09 2.86 -1.07
C VAL A 15 2.03 1.78 -1.20
N ILE A 16 2.11 0.75 -0.35
CA ILE A 16 1.15 -0.36 -0.32
C ILE A 16 0.25 -0.17 0.88
N ASP A 17 -1.00 0.17 0.60
CA ASP A 17 -2.02 0.30 1.63
C ASP A 17 -2.29 -1.05 2.31
N ALA A 18 -2.64 -1.00 3.59
CA ALA A 18 -3.04 -2.14 4.38
C ALA A 18 -4.22 -2.89 3.75
N SER A 19 -5.12 -2.20 3.03
CA SER A 19 -6.24 -2.83 2.31
C SER A 19 -5.80 -3.93 1.34
N ILE A 20 -4.69 -3.75 0.61
CA ILE A 20 -4.12 -4.76 -0.31
C ILE A 20 -3.65 -5.99 0.47
N LEU A 21 -2.96 -5.77 1.60
CA LEU A 21 -2.49 -6.86 2.46
C LEU A 21 -3.65 -7.65 3.05
N GLN A 22 -4.71 -6.96 3.48
CA GLN A 22 -5.92 -7.55 4.05
C GLN A 22 -6.73 -8.30 3.00
N ALA A 23 -6.92 -7.72 1.81
CA ALA A 23 -7.65 -8.34 0.71
C ALA A 23 -6.91 -9.54 0.11
N SER A 24 -5.57 -9.60 0.23
CA SER A 24 -4.77 -10.71 -0.27
C SER A 24 -5.12 -12.03 0.43
N GLY A 25 -5.69 -12.95 -0.33
CA GLY A 25 -6.08 -14.26 0.19
C GLY A 25 -4.94 -15.27 0.14
N GLY A 26 -5.04 -16.32 0.96
CA GLY A 26 -4.16 -17.48 0.87
C GLY A 26 -4.30 -18.23 -0.46
N GLN A 27 -3.52 -19.27 -0.66
CA GLN A 27 -3.47 -20.03 -1.92
C GLN A 27 -4.81 -20.70 -2.29
N ALA A 28 -5.64 -21.00 -1.29
CA ALA A 28 -6.99 -21.54 -1.47
C ALA A 28 -8.07 -20.47 -1.75
N ALA A 29 -7.72 -19.17 -1.74
CA ALA A 29 -8.70 -18.12 -1.96
C ALA A 29 -9.24 -18.15 -3.40
N THR A 30 -10.57 -18.26 -3.52
CA THR A 30 -11.28 -18.33 -4.80
C THR A 30 -11.71 -16.96 -5.31
N HIS A 31 -11.92 -15.99 -4.41
CA HIS A 31 -12.38 -14.65 -4.74
C HIS A 31 -11.39 -13.90 -5.65
N PRO A 32 -11.83 -13.31 -6.79
CA PRO A 32 -10.95 -12.68 -7.77
C PRO A 32 -10.04 -11.59 -7.18
N LEU A 33 -10.60 -10.66 -6.38
CA LEU A 33 -9.82 -9.61 -5.72
C LEU A 33 -8.68 -10.19 -4.86
N SER A 34 -8.97 -11.27 -4.11
CA SER A 34 -7.98 -11.89 -3.25
C SER A 34 -6.85 -12.56 -4.04
N LYS A 35 -7.15 -13.08 -5.24
CA LYS A 35 -6.12 -13.57 -6.16
C LYS A 35 -5.30 -12.42 -6.73
N HIS A 36 -5.95 -11.36 -7.21
CA HIS A 36 -5.27 -10.20 -7.79
C HIS A 36 -4.34 -9.52 -6.78
N CYS A 37 -4.77 -9.31 -5.53
CA CYS A 37 -3.92 -8.74 -4.49
C CYS A 37 -2.71 -9.63 -4.18
N ARG A 38 -2.92 -10.96 -4.13
CA ARG A 38 -1.82 -11.92 -3.93
C ARG A 38 -0.82 -11.90 -5.09
N ASP A 39 -1.31 -11.85 -6.32
CA ASP A 39 -0.48 -11.87 -7.53
C ASP A 39 0.27 -10.55 -7.69
N PHE A 40 -0.37 -9.43 -7.34
CA PHE A 40 0.27 -8.11 -7.22
C PHE A 40 1.44 -8.14 -6.23
N LEU A 41 1.19 -8.55 -4.97
CA LEU A 41 2.24 -8.64 -3.94
C LEU A 41 3.37 -9.59 -4.35
N SER A 42 3.03 -10.73 -4.95
CA SER A 42 4.02 -11.69 -5.48
C SER A 42 4.88 -11.06 -6.58
N THR A 43 4.26 -10.25 -7.45
CA THR A 43 4.95 -9.51 -8.50
C THR A 43 5.89 -8.48 -7.88
N VAL A 44 5.42 -7.63 -6.97
CA VAL A 44 6.24 -6.63 -6.25
C VAL A 44 7.50 -7.26 -5.65
N LEU A 45 7.36 -8.40 -4.98
CA LEU A 45 8.47 -9.15 -4.39
C LEU A 45 9.47 -9.64 -5.45
N LYS A 46 8.97 -10.09 -6.61
CA LYS A 46 9.73 -10.65 -7.74
C LYS A 46 10.44 -9.58 -8.58
N VAL A 47 9.76 -8.49 -8.94
CA VAL A 47 10.33 -7.39 -9.74
C VAL A 47 11.19 -6.42 -8.93
N CYS A 48 11.34 -6.68 -7.63
CA CYS A 48 12.22 -5.95 -6.73
C CYS A 48 11.88 -4.48 -6.51
N HIS A 49 10.59 -4.14 -6.51
CA HIS A 49 10.16 -2.86 -5.95
C HIS A 49 10.36 -2.84 -4.42
N VAL A 50 10.49 -1.65 -3.86
CA VAL A 50 10.53 -1.39 -2.43
C VAL A 50 9.11 -1.08 -1.99
N ALA A 51 8.64 -1.74 -0.93
CA ALA A 51 7.36 -1.46 -0.32
C ALA A 51 7.53 -0.39 0.74
N VAL A 52 6.76 0.68 0.60
CA VAL A 52 6.56 1.70 1.61
C VAL A 52 5.28 1.31 2.35
N LEU A 53 5.43 0.91 3.60
CA LEU A 53 4.30 0.54 4.45
C LEU A 53 4.01 1.72 5.37
N THR A 54 2.79 2.23 5.28
CA THR A 54 2.30 3.25 6.20
C THR A 54 1.92 2.60 7.53
N HIS A 55 1.75 3.42 8.58
CA HIS A 55 1.75 2.99 9.98
C HIS A 55 1.01 1.66 10.21
N GLU A 56 1.65 0.80 11.01
CA GLU A 56 1.21 -0.55 11.27
C GLU A 56 -0.27 -0.60 11.64
N LEU A 57 -0.97 -1.55 11.01
CA LEU A 57 -2.22 -2.17 11.44
C LEU A 57 -2.36 -2.07 12.96
N SER A 58 -2.95 -0.97 13.43
CA SER A 58 -3.07 -0.71 14.85
C SER A 58 -4.02 -1.75 15.45
N GLU A 59 -3.88 -2.01 16.76
CA GLU A 59 -4.71 -2.95 17.52
C GLU A 59 -6.23 -2.68 17.36
N ASP A 60 -6.62 -1.45 17.01
CA ASP A 60 -8.01 -1.07 16.72
C ASP A 60 -8.55 -1.63 15.40
N ARG A 61 -7.67 -1.98 14.46
CA ARG A 61 -8.00 -2.73 13.25
C ARG A 61 -7.65 -4.18 13.47
N LYS A 62 -8.52 -4.91 14.18
CA LYS A 62 -8.59 -6.39 14.27
C LYS A 62 -8.85 -7.04 12.90
N VAL A 63 -8.12 -6.65 11.87
CA VAL A 63 -8.28 -7.17 10.53
C VAL A 63 -7.38 -8.38 10.38
N HIS A 64 -8.00 -9.50 10.05
CA HIS A 64 -7.31 -10.73 9.71
C HIS A 64 -6.48 -10.52 8.45
N VAL A 65 -5.18 -10.28 8.61
CA VAL A 65 -4.23 -10.41 7.50
C VAL A 65 -3.97 -11.88 7.23
N SER A 66 -4.00 -12.27 5.96
CA SER A 66 -3.79 -13.67 5.60
C SER A 66 -2.38 -14.14 5.96
N ASN A 67 -2.21 -15.45 6.17
CA ASN A 67 -0.87 -16.05 6.34
C ASN A 67 0.04 -15.77 5.14
N PHE A 68 -0.52 -15.55 3.94
CA PHE A 68 0.23 -15.12 2.78
C PHE A 68 0.81 -13.72 2.99
N ALA A 69 -0.02 -12.73 3.35
CA ALA A 69 0.42 -11.34 3.57
C ALA A 69 1.52 -11.25 4.65
N ARG A 70 1.37 -12.01 5.73
CA ARG A 70 2.39 -12.12 6.80
C ARG A 70 3.72 -12.65 6.27
N ARG A 71 3.70 -13.74 5.51
CA ARG A 71 4.91 -14.34 4.89
C ARG A 71 5.55 -13.41 3.86
N TRP A 72 4.72 -12.70 3.09
CA TRP A 72 5.18 -11.71 2.13
C TRP A 72 5.93 -10.57 2.84
N ARG A 73 5.36 -10.00 3.92
CA ARG A 73 6.00 -8.95 4.72
C ARG A 73 7.35 -9.39 5.27
N VAL A 74 7.41 -10.60 5.86
CA VAL A 74 8.68 -11.19 6.35
C VAL A 74 9.70 -11.32 5.21
N SER A 75 9.26 -11.75 4.03
CA SER A 75 10.14 -11.90 2.86
C SER A 75 10.68 -10.56 2.35
N MET A 76 9.86 -9.51 2.38
CA MET A 76 10.28 -8.15 2.01
C MET A 76 11.27 -7.57 3.02
N GLU A 77 11.02 -7.76 4.32
CA GLU A 77 11.93 -7.33 5.39
C GLU A 77 13.31 -8.03 5.27
N ALA A 78 13.30 -9.37 5.12
CA ALA A 78 14.53 -10.15 4.98
C ALA A 78 15.36 -9.73 3.75
N ARG A 79 14.70 -9.21 2.71
CA ARG A 79 15.33 -8.69 1.49
C ARG A 79 15.65 -7.20 1.55
N LYS A 80 15.43 -6.53 2.69
CA LYS A 80 15.58 -5.08 2.89
C LYS A 80 14.78 -4.25 1.86
N LYS A 81 13.58 -4.74 1.51
CA LYS A 81 12.65 -4.11 0.56
C LYS A 81 11.48 -3.42 1.26
N ILE A 82 11.60 -3.10 2.54
CA ILE A 82 10.64 -2.30 3.27
C ILE A 82 11.31 -0.97 3.61
N HIS A 83 10.74 0.12 3.09
CA HIS A 83 11.09 1.47 3.49
C HIS A 83 10.06 1.93 4.53
N ARG A 84 10.53 2.20 5.75
CA ARG A 84 9.72 2.80 6.81
C ARG A 84 9.90 4.30 6.78
N ILE A 85 8.84 5.02 6.45
CA ILE A 85 8.83 6.48 6.55
C ILE A 85 8.48 6.82 8.00
N PRO A 86 9.30 7.62 8.71
CA PRO A 86 8.92 8.15 10.00
C PRO A 86 7.63 8.93 9.82
N HIS A 87 6.61 8.65 10.64
CA HIS A 87 5.37 9.44 10.58
C HIS A 87 5.71 10.90 10.86
N ALA A 88 5.79 11.71 9.81
CA ALA A 88 5.83 13.15 9.90
C ALA A 88 4.39 13.61 10.08
N GLY A 89 3.80 13.31 11.24
CA GLY A 89 2.46 13.76 11.59
C GLY A 89 2.42 15.28 11.46
N SER A 90 1.95 15.77 10.32
CA SER A 90 1.91 17.20 10.06
C SER A 90 0.73 17.76 10.84
N GLU A 91 1.00 18.40 11.97
CA GLU A 91 -0.03 19.10 12.77
C GLU A 91 -0.84 20.08 11.91
N LEU A 92 -0.20 20.68 10.89
CA LEU A 92 -0.85 21.54 9.91
C LEU A 92 -1.88 20.79 9.05
N LEU A 93 -1.62 19.53 8.71
CA LEU A 93 -2.52 18.73 7.89
C LEU A 93 -3.62 18.09 8.73
N ALA A 94 -3.30 17.64 9.94
CA ALA A 94 -4.30 17.21 10.92
C ALA A 94 -5.32 18.32 11.22
N SER A 95 -4.85 19.53 11.52
CA SER A 95 -5.71 20.69 11.76
C SER A 95 -6.50 21.12 10.52
N THR A 96 -5.93 21.00 9.31
CA THR A 96 -6.66 21.28 8.07
C THR A 96 -7.82 20.28 7.88
N ILE A 97 -7.59 19.00 8.11
CA ILE A 97 -8.63 17.95 8.00
C ILE A 97 -9.75 18.20 9.01
N GLU A 98 -9.40 18.54 10.27
CA GLU A 98 -10.39 18.85 11.29
C GLU A 98 -11.28 20.04 10.93
N ASN A 99 -10.70 21.06 10.30
CA ASN A 99 -11.40 22.29 9.93
C ASN A 99 -12.25 22.16 8.66
N VAL A 100 -11.81 21.36 7.68
CA VAL A 100 -12.50 21.22 6.38
C VAL A 100 -13.55 20.11 6.41
N ILE A 101 -13.28 19.00 7.10
CA ILE A 101 -14.12 17.81 7.05
C ILE A 101 -15.01 17.76 8.29
N SER A 102 -16.31 17.89 8.07
CA SER A 102 -17.32 17.75 9.12
C SER A 102 -17.67 16.28 9.34
N GLY A 103 -17.69 15.86 10.62
CA GLY A 103 -18.13 14.54 11.05
C GLY A 103 -16.96 13.58 11.38
N PRO A 104 -16.96 12.94 12.55
CA PRO A 104 -15.82 12.14 13.03
C PRO A 104 -15.48 10.95 12.13
N GLY A 105 -16.48 10.29 11.55
CA GLY A 105 -16.25 9.17 10.63
C GLY A 105 -15.59 9.58 9.30
N ARG A 106 -15.92 10.77 8.79
CA ARG A 106 -15.29 11.31 7.56
C ARG A 106 -13.87 11.81 7.84
N ARG A 107 -13.64 12.41 9.01
CA ARG A 107 -12.29 12.81 9.46
C ARG A 107 -11.37 11.60 9.58
N GLN A 108 -11.84 10.50 10.14
CA GLN A 108 -11.04 9.29 10.27
C GLN A 108 -10.65 8.72 8.90
N LYS A 109 -11.63 8.55 7.99
CA LYS A 109 -11.36 8.09 6.61
C LYS A 109 -10.38 9.00 5.89
N ALA A 110 -10.58 10.32 6.00
CA ALA A 110 -9.68 11.28 5.37
C ALA A 110 -8.27 11.23 5.95
N SER A 111 -8.13 11.08 7.27
CA SER A 111 -6.83 10.90 7.94
C SER A 111 -6.14 9.59 7.50
N ASP A 112 -6.91 8.53 7.28
CA ASP A 112 -6.42 7.27 6.73
C ASP A 112 -5.91 7.44 5.29
N ASP A 113 -6.64 8.12 4.41
CA ASP A 113 -6.15 8.32 3.04
C ASP A 113 -4.96 9.29 2.99
N PHE A 114 -4.91 10.24 3.93
CA PHE A 114 -3.91 11.29 3.94
C PHE A 114 -2.49 10.77 4.19
N HIS A 115 -2.33 9.82 5.11
CA HIS A 115 -1.01 9.26 5.38
C HIS A 115 -0.45 8.48 4.16
N LEU A 116 -1.32 7.94 3.29
CA LEU A 116 -0.91 7.31 2.04
C LEU A 116 -0.39 8.36 1.06
N ILE A 117 -1.06 9.52 0.99
CA ILE A 117 -0.64 10.67 0.17
C ILE A 117 0.70 11.23 0.67
N GLU A 118 0.86 11.43 1.97
CA GLU A 118 2.13 11.89 2.55
C GLU A 118 3.27 10.93 2.21
N ALA A 119 3.04 9.63 2.35
CA ALA A 119 4.02 8.61 2.00
C ALA A 119 4.36 8.63 0.50
N ALA A 120 3.37 8.87 -0.37
CA ALA A 120 3.57 8.95 -1.80
C ALA A 120 4.38 10.19 -2.20
N LEU A 121 4.10 11.34 -1.56
CA LEU A 121 4.78 12.62 -1.83
C LEU A 121 6.28 12.59 -1.52
N VAL A 122 6.70 11.77 -0.56
CA VAL A 122 8.13 11.64 -0.18
C VAL A 122 8.80 10.41 -0.80
N THR A 123 8.12 9.70 -1.70
CA THR A 123 8.62 8.51 -2.42
C THR A 123 8.41 8.70 -3.93
N ASP A 124 8.11 7.63 -4.69
CA ASP A 124 7.91 7.71 -6.14
C ASP A 124 6.48 8.12 -6.55
N GLY A 125 5.63 8.56 -5.61
CA GLY A 125 4.27 9.02 -5.93
C GLY A 125 3.30 7.90 -6.31
N ILE A 126 3.60 6.64 -5.98
CA ILE A 126 2.79 5.49 -6.40
C ILE A 126 2.07 4.87 -5.21
N ILE A 127 0.74 4.82 -5.27
CA ILE A 127 -0.11 4.20 -4.23
C ILE A 127 -0.87 3.01 -4.82
N ALA A 128 -0.77 1.87 -4.16
CA ALA A 128 -1.60 0.69 -4.42
C ALA A 128 -2.58 0.48 -3.27
N SER A 129 -3.88 0.54 -3.57
CA SER A 129 -4.97 0.37 -2.61
C SER A 129 -6.15 -0.41 -3.21
N VAL A 130 -7.05 -0.88 -2.34
CA VAL A 130 -8.35 -1.44 -2.72
C VAL A 130 -9.43 -0.47 -2.30
N ASP A 131 -10.37 -0.16 -3.19
CA ASP A 131 -11.49 0.73 -2.89
C ASP A 131 -12.64 0.02 -2.14
N GLU A 132 -13.64 0.81 -1.71
CA GLU A 132 -14.82 0.30 -0.99
C GLU A 132 -15.71 -0.62 -1.84
N GLU A 133 -15.59 -0.58 -3.17
CA GLU A 133 -16.29 -1.48 -4.10
C GLU A 133 -15.53 -2.80 -4.31
N GLY A 134 -14.34 -2.94 -3.72
CA GLY A 134 -13.49 -4.10 -3.88
C GLY A 134 -12.76 -4.15 -5.23
N GLN A 135 -12.58 -3.00 -5.89
CA GLN A 135 -11.72 -2.85 -7.05
C GLN A 135 -10.31 -2.40 -6.62
N GLY A 136 -9.28 -2.95 -7.26
CA GLY A 136 -7.89 -2.59 -6.98
C GLY A 136 -7.49 -1.38 -7.81
N ASN A 137 -7.03 -0.31 -7.16
CA ASN A 137 -6.61 0.92 -7.83
C ASN A 137 -5.10 1.13 -7.67
N LEU A 138 -4.46 1.59 -8.74
CA LEU A 138 -3.08 2.05 -8.72
C LEU A 138 -3.07 3.52 -9.11
N LEU A 139 -2.75 4.39 -8.15
CA LEU A 139 -2.58 5.82 -8.38
C LEU A 139 -1.11 6.09 -8.69
N LEU A 140 -0.85 6.75 -9.82
CA LEU A 140 0.48 7.15 -10.26
C LEU A 140 0.54 8.68 -10.20
N GLY A 141 1.44 9.24 -9.40
CA GLY A 141 1.89 10.61 -9.53
C GLY A 141 2.88 10.75 -10.70
N ASP A 142 2.75 11.84 -11.46
CA ASP A 142 3.64 12.21 -12.57
C ASP A 142 4.95 12.86 -12.09
#